data_AF-A0A840CJP9-F1
#
_entry.id   AF-A0A840CJP9-F1
#
_cell.length_a   1.000
_cell.length_b   1.000
_cell.length_c   1.000
_cell.angle_alpha   90.00
_cell.angle_beta   90.00
_cell.angle_gamma   90.00
#
_symmetry.space_group_name_H-M   'P 1'
#
loop_
_entity.id
_entity.type
_entity.pdbx_description
1 polymer ?
#
loop_
_entity_poly.entity_id
_entity_poly.type
_entity_poly.pdbx_seq_one_letter_code
_entity_poly.pdbx_strand_id
1 'polypeptide(L)'
;MKNLILYFFLILLFANCATTKRYYFHSGIDAVDNVRKDSAGWLIVQRDSIDLIYSFSGENITMEITVDNKSSSPLYIDWDKSWIKVNDQNARSYNNLTGYTNFNAVSEIMPNSYDSYNLLKSAHFDFKQISRKQLTTQKVYMADKKLKTKAIRFEKENSPLSLTSCIVVNINGADRELTNSFYLSTFTNGDKKAYKSFLAEAYNRNDGFCSTYVVDKKEGRIANGVFGTLLKLTEFLIMYRLEEEGYY
;
A
#
# COMPACT_ATOMS: atom_id res chain seq x y z
N MET A 1 -46.94 27.20 -1.79
CA MET A 1 -45.47 27.40 -1.62
C MET A 1 -44.86 26.68 -0.42
N LYS A 2 -45.44 26.73 0.80
CA LYS A 2 -44.88 26.04 2.00
C LYS A 2 -44.61 24.55 1.83
N ASN A 3 -45.48 23.81 1.13
CA ASN A 3 -45.29 22.37 0.92
C ASN A 3 -44.16 22.05 -0.09
N LEU A 4 -43.89 22.94 -1.05
CA LEU A 4 -42.82 22.76 -2.05
C LEU A 4 -41.44 22.89 -1.40
N ILE A 5 -41.30 23.84 -0.46
CA ILE A 5 -40.08 24.03 0.34
C ILE A 5 -39.83 22.80 1.22
N LEU A 6 -40.89 22.20 1.78
CA LEU A 6 -40.79 20.98 2.58
C LEU A 6 -40.29 19.78 1.75
N TYR A 7 -40.80 19.59 0.53
CA TYR A 7 -40.31 18.54 -0.37
C TYR A 7 -38.87 18.76 -0.83
N PHE A 8 -38.47 20.01 -1.10
CA PHE A 8 -37.09 20.36 -1.44
C PHE A 8 -36.12 20.06 -0.29
N PHE A 9 -36.48 20.41 0.95
CA PHE A 9 -35.71 20.06 2.14
C PHE A 9 -35.63 18.55 2.37
N LEU A 10 -36.71 17.81 2.11
CA LEU A 10 -36.73 16.35 2.25
C LEU A 10 -35.78 15.67 1.23
N ILE A 11 -35.70 16.18 -0.01
CA ILE A 11 -34.79 15.68 -1.05
C ILE A 11 -33.32 15.98 -0.70
N LEU A 12 -33.03 17.16 -0.13
CA LEU A 12 -31.70 17.53 0.36
C LEU A 12 -31.22 16.64 1.52
N LEU A 13 -32.14 16.16 2.38
CA LEU A 13 -31.81 15.24 3.48
C LEU A 13 -31.38 13.84 2.98
N PHE A 14 -31.88 13.39 1.83
CA PHE A 14 -31.47 12.10 1.22
C PHE A 14 -30.20 12.23 0.35
N ALA A 15 -29.83 13.43 -0.09
CA ALA A 15 -28.67 13.67 -0.96
C ALA A 15 -27.32 13.55 -0.23
N ASN A 16 -27.29 13.61 1.11
CA ASN A 16 -26.04 13.71 1.86
C ASN A 16 -25.49 12.37 2.41
N CYS A 17 -26.04 11.23 1.99
CA CYS A 17 -25.48 9.92 2.39
C CYS A 17 -24.35 9.50 1.44
N ALA A 18 -23.24 10.26 1.44
CA ALA A 18 -21.99 9.84 0.80
C ALA A 18 -21.46 8.60 1.54
N THR A 19 -21.87 7.41 1.09
CA THR A 19 -21.45 6.16 1.72
C THR A 19 -20.04 5.79 1.27
N THR A 20 -19.03 6.36 1.92
CA THR A 20 -17.63 5.94 1.78
C THR A 20 -17.49 4.49 2.22
N LYS A 21 -16.96 3.62 1.36
CA LYS A 21 -16.70 2.22 1.75
C LYS A 21 -15.22 2.05 2.04
N ARG A 22 -14.90 1.65 3.27
CA ARG A 22 -13.52 1.36 3.70
C ARG A 22 -13.25 -0.15 3.64
N TYR A 23 -12.08 -0.52 3.17
CA TYR A 23 -11.54 -1.88 3.13
C TYR A 23 -10.26 -1.93 3.96
N TYR A 24 -9.98 -3.10 4.52
CA TYR A 24 -8.87 -3.33 5.44
C TYR A 24 -8.08 -4.53 4.96
N PHE A 25 -6.78 -4.33 4.75
CA PHE A 25 -5.91 -5.34 4.18
C PHE A 25 -4.71 -5.63 5.07
N HIS A 26 -4.29 -6.88 5.03
CA HIS A 26 -2.96 -7.32 5.47
C HIS A 26 -2.27 -7.97 4.28
N SER A 27 -1.02 -7.60 4.08
CA SER A 27 -0.21 -7.96 2.94
C SER A 27 1.09 -8.58 3.44
N GLY A 28 1.42 -9.78 2.99
CA GLY A 28 2.72 -10.40 3.24
C GLY A 28 3.66 -10.21 2.07
N ILE A 29 4.93 -9.97 2.35
CA ILE A 29 6.02 -9.86 1.40
C ILE A 29 6.86 -11.13 1.46
N ASP A 30 7.31 -11.62 0.31
CA ASP A 30 8.37 -12.60 0.23
C ASP A 30 9.45 -12.15 -0.75
N ALA A 31 10.55 -12.88 -0.78
CA ALA A 31 11.71 -12.54 -1.58
C ALA A 31 11.99 -13.55 -2.68
N VAL A 32 12.70 -13.08 -3.69
CA VAL A 32 13.24 -13.89 -4.77
C VAL A 32 14.59 -14.47 -4.33
N ASP A 33 14.94 -15.66 -4.85
CA ASP A 33 16.25 -16.32 -4.86
C ASP A 33 17.40 -15.66 -4.04
N ASN A 34 18.03 -16.43 -3.16
CA ASN A 34 19.18 -16.02 -2.30
C ASN A 34 18.86 -15.04 -1.16
N VAL A 35 17.59 -14.81 -0.87
CA VAL A 35 17.15 -14.08 0.32
C VAL A 35 16.53 -15.08 1.31
N ARG A 36 17.11 -15.18 2.50
CA ARG A 36 16.60 -16.04 3.57
C ARG A 36 15.58 -15.28 4.39
N LYS A 37 14.39 -15.84 4.56
CA LYS A 37 13.41 -15.34 5.53
C LYS A 37 13.58 -16.06 6.88
N ASP A 38 13.62 -15.32 7.99
CA ASP A 38 13.63 -15.91 9.33
C ASP A 38 12.22 -16.03 9.96
N SER A 39 12.14 -16.53 11.20
CA SER A 39 10.86 -16.73 11.90
C SER A 39 10.13 -15.42 12.24
N ALA A 40 10.87 -14.33 12.44
CA ALA A 40 10.33 -12.99 12.69
C ALA A 40 9.96 -12.24 11.38
N GLY A 41 10.26 -12.84 10.22
CA GLY A 41 9.96 -12.27 8.91
C GLY A 41 11.08 -11.38 8.35
N TRP A 42 12.26 -11.34 8.97
CA TRP A 42 13.38 -10.60 8.41
C TRP A 42 13.84 -11.26 7.10
N LEU A 43 14.08 -10.43 6.08
CA LEU A 43 14.53 -10.86 4.77
C LEU A 43 16.02 -10.58 4.63
N ILE A 44 16.83 -11.63 4.78
CA ILE A 44 18.26 -11.55 5.03
C ILE A 44 19.04 -12.01 3.80
N VAL A 45 19.94 -11.15 3.33
CA VAL A 45 20.86 -11.38 2.23
C VAL A 45 22.25 -11.47 2.81
N GLN A 46 22.84 -12.67 2.82
CA GLN A 46 24.15 -12.88 3.40
C GLN A 46 25.25 -12.85 2.34
N ARG A 47 26.31 -12.08 2.59
CA ARG A 47 27.52 -12.04 1.74
C ARG A 47 28.77 -11.97 2.60
N ASP A 48 29.95 -12.06 2.01
CA ASP A 48 31.19 -12.17 2.80
C ASP A 48 31.49 -10.91 3.62
N SER A 49 31.37 -9.72 3.01
CA SER A 49 31.75 -8.45 3.64
C SER A 49 30.59 -7.63 4.19
N ILE A 50 29.36 -7.94 3.77
CA ILE A 50 28.18 -7.13 4.05
C ILE A 50 26.92 -7.99 4.05
N ASP A 51 26.10 -7.87 5.08
CA ASP A 51 24.76 -8.44 5.09
C ASP A 51 23.73 -7.32 4.92
N LEU A 52 22.68 -7.61 4.14
CA LEU A 52 21.55 -6.72 3.97
C LEU A 52 20.30 -7.37 4.56
N ILE A 53 19.65 -6.69 5.50
CA ILE A 53 18.51 -7.21 6.23
C ILE A 53 17.33 -6.27 5.97
N TYR A 54 16.31 -6.75 5.29
CA TYR A 54 15.13 -5.96 4.94
C TYR A 54 13.97 -6.27 5.88
N SER A 55 13.21 -5.22 6.21
CA SER A 55 11.93 -5.29 6.90
C SER A 55 10.85 -4.56 6.12
N PHE A 56 9.68 -5.19 6.03
CA PHE A 56 8.43 -4.60 5.59
C PHE A 56 7.45 -4.68 6.75
N SER A 57 7.09 -3.53 7.33
CA SER A 57 6.27 -3.49 8.54
C SER A 57 5.35 -2.27 8.60
N GLY A 58 4.36 -2.33 9.48
CA GLY A 58 3.50 -1.20 9.85
C GLY A 58 2.31 -0.91 8.92
N GLU A 59 1.92 0.36 8.87
CA GLU A 59 0.80 0.84 8.05
C GLU A 59 1.30 1.38 6.70
N ASN A 60 0.67 0.92 5.62
CA ASN A 60 1.14 1.00 4.24
C ASN A 60 2.55 0.39 4.09
N ILE A 61 3.20 0.55 2.93
CA ILE A 61 4.52 -0.04 2.71
C ILE A 61 5.57 0.84 3.39
N THR A 62 6.06 0.41 4.55
CA THR A 62 7.30 0.94 5.13
C THR A 62 8.38 -0.11 4.95
N MET A 63 9.45 0.28 4.26
CA MET A 63 10.58 -0.59 3.96
C MET A 63 11.80 -0.04 4.67
N GLU A 64 12.38 -0.84 5.56
CA GLU A 64 13.65 -0.55 6.23
C GLU A 64 14.71 -1.53 5.75
N ILE A 65 15.95 -1.06 5.64
CA ILE A 65 17.12 -1.89 5.43
C ILE A 65 18.10 -1.67 6.58
N THR A 66 18.62 -2.76 7.15
CA THR A 66 19.82 -2.74 7.98
C THR A 66 20.99 -3.23 7.16
N VAL A 67 22.05 -2.45 7.14
CA VAL A 67 23.31 -2.76 6.47
C VAL A 67 24.34 -3.11 7.52
N ASP A 68 24.73 -4.38 7.57
CA ASP A 68 25.70 -4.90 8.53
C ASP A 68 27.07 -5.07 7.86
N ASN A 69 28.01 -4.21 8.24
CA ASN A 69 29.39 -4.24 7.73
C ASN A 69 30.21 -5.24 8.53
N LYS A 70 30.48 -6.40 7.92
CA LYS A 70 31.29 -7.48 8.52
C LYS A 70 32.77 -7.38 8.20
N SER A 71 33.17 -6.34 7.48
CA SER A 71 34.56 -6.13 7.08
C SER A 71 35.33 -5.31 8.11
N SER A 72 36.65 -5.37 8.03
CA SER A 72 37.56 -4.58 8.88
C SER A 72 37.76 -3.14 8.39
N SER A 73 37.10 -2.74 7.30
CA SER A 73 37.20 -1.41 6.69
C SER A 73 35.82 -0.76 6.60
N PRO A 74 35.72 0.59 6.57
CA PRO A 74 34.44 1.25 6.39
C PRO A 74 33.87 0.95 5.00
N LEU A 75 32.54 0.91 4.91
CA LEU A 75 31.80 0.82 3.65
C LEU A 75 31.04 2.12 3.43
N TYR A 76 30.85 2.52 2.17
CA TYR A 76 30.11 3.73 1.85
C TYR A 76 28.91 3.40 0.98
N ILE A 77 27.71 3.80 1.38
CA ILE A 77 26.49 3.64 0.58
C ILE A 77 26.28 4.92 -0.21
N ASP A 78 26.19 4.80 -1.54
CA ASP A 78 25.87 5.89 -2.45
C ASP A 78 24.35 5.90 -2.71
N TRP A 79 23.63 6.77 -2.00
CA TRP A 79 22.16 6.83 -2.07
C TRP A 79 21.66 7.51 -3.36
N ASP A 80 22.50 8.31 -4.02
CA ASP A 80 22.17 8.90 -5.31
C ASP A 80 22.15 7.83 -6.40
N LYS A 81 23.07 6.86 -6.34
CA LYS A 81 23.11 5.70 -7.25
C LYS A 81 22.23 4.54 -6.79
N SER A 82 21.88 4.46 -5.52
CA SER A 82 20.95 3.42 -5.01
C SER A 82 19.52 3.71 -5.44
N TRP A 83 18.76 2.67 -5.80
CA TRP A 83 17.46 2.83 -6.43
C TRP A 83 16.45 1.75 -6.07
N ILE A 84 15.17 2.08 -6.26
CA ILE A 84 14.06 1.13 -6.21
C ILE A 84 13.32 1.09 -7.54
N LYS A 85 12.87 -0.09 -7.93
CA LYS A 85 11.96 -0.33 -9.03
C LYS A 85 10.71 -1.03 -8.52
N VAL A 86 9.54 -0.52 -8.91
CA VAL A 86 8.23 -1.09 -8.54
C VAL A 86 7.56 -1.59 -9.81
N ASN A 87 7.23 -2.88 -9.87
CA ASN A 87 6.70 -3.54 -11.06
C ASN A 87 7.54 -3.20 -12.31
N ASP A 88 6.88 -2.89 -13.43
CA ASP A 88 7.52 -2.53 -14.70
C ASP A 88 7.85 -1.03 -14.81
N GLN A 89 7.76 -0.27 -13.73
CA GLN A 89 8.09 1.16 -13.75
C GLN A 89 9.59 1.38 -13.91
N ASN A 90 9.99 2.59 -14.32
CA ASN A 90 11.39 2.99 -14.32
C ASN A 90 11.94 2.99 -12.90
N ALA A 91 13.18 2.53 -12.74
CA ALA A 91 13.90 2.64 -11.47
C ALA A 91 14.02 4.11 -11.05
N ARG A 92 13.94 4.37 -9.75
CA ARG A 92 14.06 5.70 -9.15
C ARG A 92 15.08 5.64 -8.03
N SER A 93 15.99 6.61 -8.01
CA SER A 93 16.93 6.78 -6.90
C SER A 93 16.16 7.01 -5.60
N TYR A 94 16.66 6.44 -4.50
CA TYR A 94 16.07 6.64 -3.17
C TYR A 94 16.07 8.11 -2.75
N ASN A 95 17.10 8.89 -3.10
CA ASN A 95 17.14 10.33 -2.82
C ASN A 95 16.12 11.14 -3.62
N ASN A 96 15.57 10.58 -4.70
CA ASN A 96 14.53 11.22 -5.51
C ASN A 96 13.09 10.84 -5.07
N LEU A 97 12.94 10.03 -4.02
CA LEU A 97 11.62 9.66 -3.46
C LEU A 97 11.14 10.72 -2.46
N THR A 98 10.92 11.94 -2.95
CA THR A 98 10.47 13.07 -2.14
C THR A 98 9.22 12.72 -1.31
N GLY A 99 9.27 12.96 0.00
CA GLY A 99 8.17 12.64 0.92
C GLY A 99 8.23 11.25 1.55
N TYR A 100 9.12 10.37 1.08
CA TYR A 100 9.34 9.04 1.66
C TYR A 100 10.65 8.96 2.45
N THR A 101 11.73 9.58 1.95
CA THR A 101 13.09 9.48 2.52
C THR A 101 13.89 10.75 2.28
N ASN A 102 14.85 11.04 3.16
CA ASN A 102 15.89 12.06 2.98
C ASN A 102 17.20 11.49 3.53
N PHE A 103 18.11 11.06 2.66
CA PHE A 103 19.44 10.63 3.06
C PHE A 103 20.47 11.73 2.76
N ASN A 104 21.63 11.65 3.40
CA ASN A 104 22.82 12.26 2.84
C ASN A 104 23.14 11.57 1.51
N ALA A 105 23.85 12.22 0.58
CA ALA A 105 24.23 11.59 -0.69
C ALA A 105 25.01 10.28 -0.47
N VAL A 106 25.89 10.27 0.54
CA VAL A 106 26.68 9.11 0.95
C VAL A 106 26.54 8.88 2.45
N SER A 107 26.37 7.62 2.85
CA SER A 107 26.47 7.17 4.24
C SER A 107 27.70 6.30 4.45
N GLU A 108 28.44 6.54 5.53
CA GLU A 108 29.54 5.66 5.98
C GLU A 108 29.03 4.67 7.01
N ILE A 109 29.37 3.39 6.82
CA ILE A 109 29.10 2.30 7.77
C ILE A 109 30.43 1.85 8.37
N MET A 110 30.59 2.04 9.68
CA MET A 110 31.84 1.73 10.37
C MET A 110 32.18 0.22 10.31
N PRO A 111 33.47 -0.16 10.39
CA PRO A 111 33.87 -1.56 10.46
C PRO A 111 33.16 -2.33 11.59
N ASN A 112 32.72 -3.55 11.33
CA ASN A 112 32.07 -4.43 12.31
C ASN A 112 30.87 -3.77 13.02
N SER A 113 30.11 -2.97 12.28
CA SER A 113 28.95 -2.24 12.78
C SER A 113 27.81 -2.30 11.77
N TYR A 114 26.62 -1.90 12.21
CA TYR A 114 25.44 -1.83 11.35
C TYR A 114 24.73 -0.50 11.52
N ASP A 115 24.10 -0.05 10.43
CA ASP A 115 23.15 1.07 10.46
C ASP A 115 21.84 0.67 9.77
N SER A 116 20.75 1.31 10.18
CA SER A 116 19.41 1.09 9.64
C SER A 116 18.86 2.33 8.93
N TYR A 117 18.23 2.10 7.78
CA TYR A 117 17.74 3.13 6.88
C TYR A 117 16.31 2.84 6.46
N ASN A 118 15.41 3.80 6.67
CA ASN A 118 14.05 3.72 6.17
C ASN A 118 14.04 4.10 4.69
N LEU A 119 13.96 3.11 3.80
CA LEU A 119 13.96 3.25 2.33
C LEU A 119 12.63 3.71 1.75
N LEU A 120 11.52 3.37 2.43
CA LEU A 120 10.18 3.86 2.11
C LEU A 120 9.43 4.08 3.42
N LYS A 121 8.68 5.19 3.54
CA LYS A 121 7.86 5.48 4.71
C LYS A 121 6.38 5.60 4.33
N SER A 122 5.56 4.62 4.71
CA SER A 122 4.11 4.63 4.46
C SER A 122 3.75 4.79 2.97
N ALA A 123 4.49 4.14 2.07
CA ALA A 123 4.21 4.17 0.64
C ALA A 123 2.88 3.48 0.30
N HIS A 124 2.03 4.18 -0.44
CA HIS A 124 0.72 3.68 -0.84
C HIS A 124 0.81 2.84 -2.10
N PHE A 125 0.03 1.75 -2.11
CA PHE A 125 -0.11 0.89 -3.26
C PHE A 125 -1.58 0.75 -3.65
N ASP A 126 -1.89 0.86 -4.94
CA ASP A 126 -3.26 0.74 -5.41
C ASP A 126 -3.68 -0.73 -5.54
N PHE A 127 -4.36 -1.23 -4.52
CA PHE A 127 -4.88 -2.60 -4.50
C PHE A 127 -6.09 -2.83 -5.43
N LYS A 128 -6.58 -1.83 -6.19
CA LYS A 128 -7.65 -2.02 -7.18
C LYS A 128 -7.34 -3.11 -8.20
N GLN A 129 -6.06 -3.31 -8.51
CA GLN A 129 -5.62 -4.36 -9.42
C GLN A 129 -5.89 -5.78 -8.91
N ILE A 130 -6.11 -5.96 -7.60
CA ILE A 130 -6.43 -7.27 -7.02
C ILE A 130 -7.95 -7.43 -6.95
N SER A 131 -8.49 -8.28 -7.81
CA SER A 131 -9.93 -8.53 -7.85
C SER A 131 -10.39 -9.27 -6.60
N ARG A 132 -11.30 -8.64 -5.84
CA ARG A 132 -11.91 -9.24 -4.64
C ARG A 132 -12.67 -10.55 -4.90
N LYS A 133 -13.01 -10.85 -6.16
CA LYS A 133 -13.63 -12.11 -6.58
C LYS A 133 -12.67 -13.29 -6.52
N GLN A 134 -11.36 -13.04 -6.64
CA GLN A 134 -10.32 -14.07 -6.60
C GLN A 134 -9.97 -14.51 -5.18
N LEU A 135 -10.36 -13.75 -4.16
CA LEU A 135 -10.07 -14.09 -2.77
C LEU A 135 -11.00 -15.19 -2.26
N THR A 136 -10.43 -16.18 -1.59
CA THR A 136 -11.14 -17.31 -0.99
C THR A 136 -11.20 -17.18 0.53
N THR A 137 -12.23 -17.73 1.16
CA THR A 137 -12.34 -17.67 2.62
C THR A 137 -11.34 -18.62 3.26
N GLN A 138 -10.49 -18.11 4.13
CA GLN A 138 -9.43 -18.87 4.81
C GLN A 138 -9.43 -18.56 6.31
N LYS A 139 -8.92 -19.52 7.09
CA LYS A 139 -8.61 -19.32 8.51
C LYS A 139 -7.16 -18.87 8.61
N VAL A 140 -6.92 -17.63 8.99
CA VAL A 140 -5.58 -17.07 9.19
C VAL A 140 -5.33 -16.85 10.69
N TYR A 141 -4.09 -16.99 11.12
CA TYR A 141 -3.67 -16.67 12.48
C TYR A 141 -2.88 -15.37 12.42
N MET A 142 -3.30 -14.36 13.18
CA MET A 142 -2.64 -13.05 13.26
C MET A 142 -2.73 -12.51 14.68
N ALA A 143 -1.60 -12.11 15.25
CA ALA A 143 -1.43 -11.69 16.64
C ALA A 143 -2.13 -12.66 17.60
N ASP A 144 -1.82 -13.95 17.44
CA ASP A 144 -2.39 -15.09 18.19
C ASP A 144 -3.91 -15.29 18.07
N LYS A 145 -4.57 -14.53 17.18
CA LYS A 145 -6.01 -14.65 16.93
C LYS A 145 -6.29 -15.39 15.65
N LYS A 146 -7.20 -16.35 15.74
CA LYS A 146 -7.76 -17.05 14.59
C LYS A 146 -8.86 -16.20 13.96
N LEU A 147 -8.65 -15.80 12.71
CA LEU A 147 -9.58 -14.97 11.94
C LEU A 147 -10.09 -15.76 10.75
N LYS A 148 -11.38 -15.58 10.42
CA LYS A 148 -11.99 -16.09 9.18
C LYS A 148 -12.10 -14.91 8.21
N THR A 149 -11.16 -14.83 7.26
CA THR A 149 -11.01 -13.70 6.34
C THR A 149 -10.98 -14.19 4.91
N LYS A 150 -10.98 -13.26 3.94
CA LYS A 150 -10.80 -13.60 2.53
C LYS A 150 -9.35 -13.36 2.16
N ALA A 151 -8.64 -14.35 1.63
CA ALA A 151 -7.23 -14.23 1.30
C ALA A 151 -6.91 -14.85 -0.06
N ILE A 152 -5.78 -14.42 -0.63
CA ILE A 152 -5.15 -15.00 -1.81
C ILE A 152 -3.64 -15.08 -1.55
N ARG A 153 -3.01 -16.10 -2.12
CA ARG A 153 -1.55 -16.25 -2.14
C ARG A 153 -1.05 -16.03 -3.56
N PHE A 154 0.13 -15.47 -3.67
CA PHE A 154 0.82 -15.21 -4.92
C PHE A 154 2.20 -15.85 -4.85
N GLU A 155 2.67 -16.26 -6.02
CA GLU A 155 4.06 -16.62 -6.27
C GLU A 155 4.73 -15.44 -6.98
N LYS A 156 6.06 -15.48 -7.11
CA LYS A 156 6.85 -14.44 -7.77
C LYS A 156 6.31 -14.07 -9.16
N GLU A 157 5.88 -15.06 -9.94
CA GLU A 157 5.49 -14.90 -11.34
C GLU A 157 4.10 -14.27 -11.52
N ASN A 158 3.23 -14.37 -10.50
CA ASN A 158 1.85 -13.87 -10.57
C ASN A 158 1.55 -12.78 -9.55
N SER A 159 2.58 -12.30 -8.86
CA SER A 159 2.42 -11.27 -7.85
C SER A 159 2.06 -9.93 -8.50
N PRO A 160 1.02 -9.24 -8.00
CA PRO A 160 0.61 -7.95 -8.54
C PRO A 160 1.53 -6.81 -8.08
N LEU A 161 2.42 -7.07 -7.12
CA LEU A 161 3.43 -6.14 -6.63
C LEU A 161 4.77 -6.85 -6.60
N SER A 162 5.72 -6.36 -7.39
CA SER A 162 7.14 -6.66 -7.30
C SER A 162 7.93 -5.40 -6.96
N LEU A 163 8.94 -5.56 -6.12
CA LEU A 163 9.83 -4.50 -5.66
C LEU A 163 11.26 -4.98 -5.86
N THR A 164 12.07 -4.24 -6.59
CA THR A 164 13.51 -4.49 -6.71
C THR A 164 14.25 -3.33 -6.08
N SER A 165 15.03 -3.63 -5.04
CA SER A 165 15.90 -2.70 -4.35
C SER A 165 17.33 -2.93 -4.79
N CYS A 166 18.03 -1.88 -5.18
CA CYS A 166 19.46 -1.87 -5.43
C CYS A 166 20.15 -0.89 -4.49
N ILE A 167 21.12 -1.41 -3.75
CA ILE A 167 21.98 -0.61 -2.87
C ILE A 167 23.37 -0.60 -3.49
N VAL A 168 23.87 0.60 -3.81
CA VAL A 168 25.21 0.80 -4.34
C VAL A 168 26.16 1.04 -3.17
N VAL A 169 27.09 0.11 -2.97
CA VAL A 169 28.06 0.16 -1.87
C VAL A 169 29.46 0.24 -2.45
N ASN A 170 30.23 1.25 -2.04
CA ASN A 170 31.65 1.33 -2.32
C ASN A 170 32.41 0.47 -1.30
N ILE A 171 33.11 -0.54 -1.80
CA ILE A 171 33.94 -1.44 -1.01
C ILE A 171 35.37 -1.30 -1.53
N ASN A 172 36.27 -0.78 -0.70
CA ASN A 172 37.69 -0.58 -1.04
C ASN A 172 37.90 0.24 -2.34
N GLY A 173 37.11 1.29 -2.55
CA GLY A 173 37.22 2.18 -3.72
C GLY A 173 36.48 1.70 -4.96
N ALA A 174 35.78 0.56 -4.92
CA ALA A 174 35.00 0.05 -6.03
C ALA A 174 33.50 -0.02 -5.69
N ASP A 175 32.67 0.58 -6.53
CA ASP A 175 31.20 0.51 -6.42
C ASP A 175 30.71 -0.90 -6.76
N ARG A 176 29.80 -1.40 -5.93
CA ARG A 176 29.13 -2.70 -6.09
C ARG A 176 27.64 -2.52 -5.96
N GLU A 177 26.89 -2.99 -6.95
CA GLU A 177 25.43 -3.01 -6.91
C GLU A 177 24.92 -4.28 -6.23
N LEU A 178 24.17 -4.10 -5.14
CA LEU A 178 23.56 -5.19 -4.39
C LEU A 178 22.05 -5.16 -4.64
N THR A 179 21.61 -5.91 -5.66
CA THR A 179 20.19 -5.96 -6.06
C THR A 179 19.46 -7.14 -5.43
N ASN A 180 18.29 -6.87 -4.84
CA ASN A 180 17.42 -7.88 -4.24
C ASN A 180 15.96 -7.58 -4.62
N SER A 181 15.18 -8.62 -4.88
CA SER A 181 13.80 -8.49 -5.31
C SER A 181 12.83 -9.15 -4.35
N PHE A 182 11.67 -8.53 -4.21
CA PHE A 182 10.59 -8.88 -3.31
C PHE A 182 9.27 -8.87 -4.06
N TYR A 183 8.30 -9.62 -3.57
CA TYR A 183 6.97 -9.68 -4.14
C TYR A 183 5.92 -9.80 -3.05
N LEU A 184 4.71 -9.34 -3.35
CA LEU A 184 3.55 -9.57 -2.49
C LEU A 184 3.19 -11.05 -2.57
N SER A 185 3.32 -11.78 -1.46
CA SER A 185 3.07 -13.22 -1.40
C SER A 185 1.71 -13.56 -0.82
N THR A 186 1.16 -12.71 0.04
CA THR A 186 -0.18 -12.90 0.59
C THR A 186 -0.95 -11.60 0.60
N PHE A 187 -2.24 -11.68 0.32
CA PHE A 187 -3.15 -10.54 0.42
C PHE A 187 -4.44 -10.97 1.09
N THR A 188 -4.71 -10.41 2.27
CA THR A 188 -5.84 -10.75 3.13
C THR A 188 -6.74 -9.55 3.30
N ASN A 189 -8.02 -9.73 3.02
CA ASN A 189 -9.08 -8.75 3.22
C ASN A 189 -9.90 -9.10 4.46
N GLY A 190 -10.00 -8.14 5.37
CA GLY A 190 -10.72 -8.22 6.63
C GLY A 190 -11.74 -7.10 6.81
N ASP A 191 -12.44 -7.15 7.94
CA ASP A 191 -13.30 -6.07 8.40
C ASP A 191 -12.55 -5.14 9.37
N LYS A 192 -13.25 -4.12 9.87
CA LYS A 192 -12.70 -3.16 10.85
C LYS A 192 -12.23 -3.83 12.15
N LYS A 193 -12.81 -4.97 12.54
CA LYS A 193 -12.41 -5.70 13.75
C LYS A 193 -11.12 -6.47 13.51
N ALA A 194 -10.99 -7.12 12.36
CA ALA A 194 -9.77 -7.80 11.92
C ALA A 194 -8.60 -6.83 11.76
N TYR A 195 -8.86 -5.58 11.35
CA TYR A 195 -7.81 -4.58 11.15
C TYR A 195 -6.92 -4.36 12.37
N LYS A 196 -7.47 -4.41 13.59
CA LYS A 196 -6.65 -4.29 14.81
C LYS A 196 -5.62 -5.41 14.93
N SER A 197 -6.00 -6.63 14.56
CA SER A 197 -5.09 -7.77 14.51
C SER A 197 -4.10 -7.67 13.35
N PHE A 198 -4.53 -7.16 12.21
CA PHE A 198 -3.64 -6.93 11.06
C PHE A 198 -2.56 -5.91 11.38
N LEU A 199 -2.93 -4.81 12.04
CA LEU A 199 -1.99 -3.78 12.46
C LEU A 199 -0.99 -4.32 13.47
N ALA A 200 -1.47 -5.07 14.48
CA ALA A 200 -0.58 -5.70 15.46
C ALA A 200 0.38 -6.70 14.81
N GLU A 201 -0.11 -7.53 13.89
CA GLU A 201 0.73 -8.46 13.14
C GLU A 201 1.80 -7.73 12.31
N ALA A 202 1.39 -6.69 11.58
CA ALA A 202 2.27 -5.89 10.73
C ALA A 202 3.37 -5.14 11.50
N TYR A 203 3.19 -4.83 12.78
CA TYR A 203 4.24 -4.23 13.63
C TYR A 203 5.11 -5.27 14.35
N ASN A 204 4.63 -6.52 14.46
CA ASN A 204 5.37 -7.60 15.14
C ASN A 204 6.16 -8.49 14.17
N ARG A 205 5.89 -8.38 12.86
CA ARG A 205 6.57 -9.11 11.80
C ARG A 205 7.28 -8.15 10.85
N ASN A 206 8.34 -8.64 10.23
CA ASN A 206 9.18 -7.88 9.29
C ASN A 206 8.93 -8.28 7.82
N ASP A 207 7.91 -9.08 7.55
CA ASP A 207 7.53 -9.54 6.21
C ASP A 207 6.09 -9.17 5.84
N GLY A 208 5.53 -8.10 6.41
CA GLY A 208 4.15 -7.75 6.11
C GLY A 208 3.71 -6.40 6.64
N PHE A 209 2.74 -5.83 5.94
CA PHE A 209 2.18 -4.53 6.28
C PHE A 209 0.66 -4.57 6.17
N CYS A 210 0.01 -3.60 6.78
CA CYS A 210 -1.44 -3.45 6.69
C CYS A 210 -1.82 -2.15 5.98
N SER A 211 -2.97 -2.08 5.34
CA SER A 211 -3.42 -0.85 4.69
C SER A 211 -4.93 -0.70 4.79
N THR A 212 -5.37 0.55 4.71
CA THR A 212 -6.79 0.86 4.52
C THR A 212 -7.01 1.48 3.15
N TYR A 213 -8.14 1.14 2.55
CA TYR A 213 -8.51 1.66 1.25
C TYR A 213 -9.93 2.23 1.31
N VAL A 214 -10.11 3.48 0.90
CA VAL A 214 -11.40 4.17 0.90
C VAL A 214 -11.87 4.33 -0.54
N VAL A 215 -13.05 3.78 -0.85
CA VAL A 215 -13.75 4.05 -2.09
C VAL A 215 -14.80 5.11 -1.82
N ASP A 216 -14.64 6.26 -2.46
CA ASP A 216 -15.69 7.26 -2.52
C ASP A 216 -16.72 6.84 -3.58
N LYS A 217 -18.00 6.75 -3.20
CA LYS A 217 -19.06 6.22 -4.08
C LYS A 217 -19.61 7.26 -5.06
N LYS A 218 -19.15 8.52 -5.01
CA LYS A 218 -19.65 9.60 -5.86
C LYS A 218 -19.52 9.30 -7.35
N GLU A 219 -18.45 8.61 -7.78
CA GLU A 219 -18.24 8.30 -9.20
C GLU A 219 -19.15 7.18 -9.75
N GLY A 220 -19.69 6.31 -8.90
CA GLY A 220 -20.42 5.11 -9.36
C GLY A 220 -21.95 5.19 -9.35
N ARG A 221 -22.55 6.14 -8.59
CA ARG A 221 -24.02 6.20 -8.40
C ARG A 221 -24.70 7.43 -8.99
N ILE A 222 -23.99 8.52 -9.24
CA ILE A 222 -24.61 9.72 -9.85
C ILE A 222 -24.97 9.45 -11.32
N ALA A 223 -24.28 8.50 -11.98
CA ALA A 223 -24.56 8.13 -13.37
C ALA A 223 -25.71 7.11 -13.57
N ASN A 224 -26.13 6.35 -12.54
CA ASN A 224 -27.01 5.20 -12.75
C ASN A 224 -28.34 5.31 -11.99
N GLY A 225 -29.29 6.02 -12.61
CA GLY A 225 -30.64 5.48 -12.79
C GLY A 225 -31.77 5.93 -11.86
N VAL A 226 -31.52 6.57 -10.72
CA VAL A 226 -32.62 7.02 -9.83
C VAL A 226 -32.67 8.54 -9.70
N PHE A 227 -31.53 9.20 -9.48
CA PHE A 227 -31.48 10.67 -9.36
C PHE A 227 -31.74 11.38 -10.70
N GLY A 228 -31.19 10.87 -11.81
CA GLY A 228 -31.43 11.44 -13.14
C GLY A 228 -32.89 11.30 -13.60
N THR A 229 -33.56 10.21 -13.21
CA THR A 229 -34.95 9.93 -13.55
C THR A 229 -35.91 10.77 -12.71
N LEU A 230 -35.61 10.97 -11.42
CA LEU A 230 -36.37 11.89 -10.57
C LEU A 230 -36.23 13.35 -11.02
N LEU A 231 -35.02 13.78 -11.41
CA LEU A 231 -34.79 15.14 -11.90
C LEU A 231 -35.63 15.45 -13.15
N LYS A 232 -35.67 14.51 -14.12
CA LYS A 232 -36.49 14.65 -15.33
C LYS A 232 -37.99 14.70 -15.03
N LEU A 233 -38.46 13.93 -14.04
CA LEU A 233 -39.86 13.96 -13.61
C LEU A 233 -40.23 15.28 -12.93
N THR A 234 -39.33 15.84 -12.11
CA THR A 234 -39.54 17.15 -11.50
C THR A 234 -39.48 18.28 -12.51
N GLU A 235 -38.57 18.24 -13.50
CA GLU A 235 -38.53 19.22 -14.60
C GLU A 235 -39.82 19.17 -15.42
N PHE A 236 -40.31 17.97 -15.76
CA PHE A 236 -41.58 17.79 -16.48
C PHE A 236 -42.78 18.36 -15.70
N LEU A 237 -42.88 18.09 -14.40
CA LEU A 237 -43.98 18.58 -13.56
C LEU A 237 -43.95 20.10 -13.33
N ILE A 238 -42.75 20.70 -13.27
CA ILE A 238 -42.59 22.15 -13.14
C ILE A 238 -42.96 22.85 -14.46
N MET A 239 -42.50 22.34 -15.60
CA MET A 239 -42.83 22.90 -16.91
C MET A 239 -44.33 22.82 -17.21
N TYR A 240 -44.96 21.67 -16.94
CA TYR A 240 -46.40 21.48 -17.11
C TYR A 240 -47.22 22.47 -16.24
N ARG A 241 -46.79 22.72 -15.00
CA ARG A 241 -47.49 23.67 -14.11
C ARG A 241 -47.29 25.13 -14.53
N LEU A 242 -46.13 25.50 -15.08
CA LEU A 242 -45.88 26.85 -15.61
C LEU A 242 -46.70 27.13 -16.89
N GLU A 243 -46.96 26.10 -17.70
CA GLU A 243 -47.86 26.17 -18.86
C GLU A 243 -49.33 26.38 -18.45
N GLU A 244 -49.83 25.65 -17.44
CA GLU A 244 -51.20 25.82 -16.93
C GLU A 244 -51.45 27.19 -16.28
N GLU A 245 -50.42 27.79 -15.67
CA GLU A 245 -50.49 29.11 -15.02
C GLU A 245 -50.26 30.29 -15.99
N GLY A 246 -50.06 30.03 -17.29
CA GLY A 246 -49.98 31.07 -18.33
C GLY A 246 -48.71 31.92 -18.31
N TYR A 247 -47.61 31.38 -17.76
CA TYR A 247 -46.31 32.05 -17.75
C TYR A 247 -45.44 31.64 -18.95
N TYR A 248 -45.98 31.74 -20.17
CA TYR A 248 -45.23 31.80 -21.43
C TYR A 248 -46.00 32.59 -22.48
#